data_AF-A0A1Z8WP47-F1
#
_entry.id   AF-A0A1Z8WP47-F1
#
_cell.length_a   1.000
_cell.length_b   1.000
_cell.length_c   1.000
_cell.angle_alpha   90.00
_cell.angle_beta   90.00
_cell.angle_gamma   90.00
#
_symmetry.space_group_name_H-M   'P 1'
#
loop_
_entity.id
_entity.type
_entity.pdbx_description
1 polymer ?
#
loop_
_entity_poly.entity_id
_entity_poly.type
_entity_poly.pdbx_seq_one_letter_code
_entity_poly.pdbx_strand_id
1 'polypeptide(L)'
;MENFEHIHVFDPRTNILAGTYYLKTRMARYAHTDDPLPFALADYNAGRANVLRWAKDTARTNSVNFINNIDFPGTRKYIDQVSSRMNQYR
;
A
#
# COMPACT_ATOMS: atom_id res chain seq x y z
N MET A 1 16.35 -19.87 19.04
CA MET A 1 15.40 -18.98 18.36
C MET A 1 14.16 -19.81 18.11
N GLU A 2 13.00 -19.38 18.61
CA GLU A 2 11.74 -20.04 18.29
C GLU A 2 11.42 -19.82 16.82
N ASN A 3 10.85 -20.84 16.17
CA ASN A 3 10.42 -20.75 14.79
C ASN A 3 9.20 -19.82 14.69
N PHE A 4 9.03 -19.18 13.53
CA PHE A 4 7.82 -18.40 13.28
C PHE A 4 6.59 -19.30 13.22
N GLU A 5 5.64 -19.08 14.11
CA GLU A 5 4.28 -19.60 14.04
C GLU A 5 3.31 -18.50 13.61
N HIS A 6 2.24 -18.87 12.89
CA HIS A 6 1.25 -17.91 12.42
C HIS A 6 0.59 -17.14 13.56
N ILE A 7 0.51 -17.73 14.77
CA ILE A 7 -0.07 -17.07 15.93
C ILE A 7 0.69 -15.81 16.35
N HIS A 8 1.99 -15.71 16.03
CA HIS A 8 2.80 -14.55 16.37
C HIS A 8 2.36 -13.27 15.64
N VAL A 9 1.61 -13.37 14.54
CA VAL A 9 1.07 -12.18 13.85
C VAL A 9 -0.08 -11.52 14.60
N PHE A 10 -0.64 -12.18 15.62
CA PHE A 10 -1.67 -11.60 16.49
C PHE A 10 -1.06 -10.85 17.68
N ASP A 11 0.24 -11.03 17.98
CA ASP A 11 0.94 -10.18 18.93
C ASP A 11 1.01 -8.75 18.37
N PRO A 12 0.44 -7.74 19.07
CA PRO A 12 0.37 -6.38 18.54
C PRO A 12 1.73 -5.79 18.18
N ARG A 13 2.78 -6.09 18.96
CA ARG A 13 4.13 -5.58 18.69
C ARG A 13 4.69 -6.18 17.40
N THR A 14 4.61 -7.49 17.26
CA THR A 14 5.07 -8.22 16.06
C THR A 14 4.29 -7.79 14.83
N ASN A 15 2.97 -7.64 14.96
CA ASN A 15 2.10 -7.18 13.88
C ASN A 15 2.48 -5.76 13.41
N ILE A 16 2.65 -4.81 14.34
CA ILE A 16 3.02 -3.43 14.01
C ILE A 16 4.40 -3.38 13.36
N LEU A 17 5.39 -4.11 13.88
CA LEU A 17 6.73 -4.14 13.30
C LEU A 17 6.73 -4.73 11.89
N ALA A 18 6.05 -5.87 11.70
CA ALA A 18 5.94 -6.49 10.38
C ALA A 18 5.18 -5.57 9.39
N GLY A 19 4.05 -5.01 9.81
CA GLY A 19 3.23 -4.10 9.00
C GLY A 19 3.97 -2.82 8.60
N THR A 20 4.66 -2.19 9.53
CA THR A 20 5.44 -0.96 9.28
C THR A 20 6.65 -1.23 8.37
N TYR A 21 7.37 -2.31 8.60
CA TYR A 21 8.45 -2.75 7.70
C TYR A 21 7.92 -3.02 6.29
N TYR A 22 6.80 -3.74 6.20
CA TYR A 22 6.17 -4.09 4.94
C TYR A 22 5.73 -2.82 4.19
N LEU A 23 5.08 -1.87 4.86
CA LEU A 23 4.65 -0.60 4.28
C LEU A 23 5.83 0.28 3.83
N LYS A 24 6.87 0.42 4.66
CA LYS A 24 8.11 1.15 4.31
C LYS A 24 8.73 0.61 3.01
N THR A 25 8.77 -0.70 2.86
CA THR A 25 9.30 -1.36 1.66
C THR A 25 8.50 -1.01 0.40
N ARG A 26 7.18 -0.80 0.52
CA ARG A 26 6.31 -0.41 -0.62
C ARG A 26 6.47 1.06 -0.95
N MET A 27 6.50 1.92 0.07
CA MET A 27 6.80 3.34 -0.13
C MET A 27 8.12 3.54 -0.88
N ALA A 28 9.17 2.82 -0.48
CA ALA A 28 10.47 2.88 -1.18
C ALA A 28 10.39 2.38 -2.64
N ARG A 29 9.58 1.34 -2.91
CA ARG A 29 9.41 0.80 -4.27
C ARG A 29 8.83 1.84 -5.23
N TYR A 30 7.91 2.67 -4.76
CA TYR A 30 7.20 3.65 -5.59
C TYR A 30 7.73 5.08 -5.43
N ALA A 31 8.90 5.28 -4.83
CA ALA A 31 9.51 6.60 -4.62
C ALA A 31 9.81 7.40 -5.91
N HIS A 32 9.69 6.75 -7.08
CA HIS A 32 9.89 7.35 -8.40
C HIS A 32 8.61 7.95 -9.00
N THR A 33 7.45 7.79 -8.35
CA THR A 33 6.18 8.38 -8.79
C THR A 33 6.00 9.78 -8.19
N ASP A 34 5.03 10.53 -8.72
CA ASP A 34 4.66 11.86 -8.21
C ASP A 34 4.16 11.82 -6.76
N ASP A 35 3.36 10.81 -6.42
CA ASP A 35 2.94 10.45 -5.06
C ASP A 35 3.07 8.94 -4.87
N PRO A 36 4.02 8.47 -4.04
CA PRO A 36 4.21 7.04 -3.77
C PRO A 36 3.07 6.40 -2.95
N LEU A 37 2.29 7.19 -2.22
CA LEU A 37 1.34 6.69 -1.23
C LEU A 37 0.22 5.83 -1.85
N PRO A 38 -0.49 6.26 -2.92
CA PRO A 38 -1.55 5.44 -3.53
C PRO A 38 -1.04 4.10 -4.05
N PHE A 39 0.14 4.07 -4.66
CA PHE A 39 0.76 2.85 -5.17
C PHE A 39 1.14 1.90 -4.02
N ALA A 40 1.72 2.43 -2.95
CA ALA A 40 2.12 1.64 -1.80
C ALA A 40 0.92 1.02 -1.07
N LEU A 41 -0.16 1.79 -0.89
CA LEU A 41 -1.40 1.32 -0.27
C LEU A 41 -2.12 0.30 -1.17
N ALA A 42 -2.13 0.50 -2.49
CA ALA A 42 -2.66 -0.46 -3.44
C ALA A 42 -1.88 -1.80 -3.41
N ASP A 43 -0.54 -1.75 -3.36
CA ASP A 43 0.30 -2.95 -3.24
C ASP A 43 0.07 -3.66 -1.90
N TYR A 44 -0.10 -2.90 -0.82
CA TYR A 44 -0.43 -3.45 0.50
C TYR A 44 -1.78 -4.18 0.50
N ASN A 45 -2.82 -3.58 -0.09
CA ASN A 45 -4.19 -4.09 -0.04
C ASN A 45 -4.50 -5.15 -1.10
N ALA A 46 -4.05 -4.92 -2.34
CA ALA A 46 -4.40 -5.74 -3.50
C ALA A 46 -3.20 -6.49 -4.10
N GLY A 47 -1.99 -6.25 -3.60
CA GLY A 47 -0.78 -6.93 -4.08
C GLY A 47 -0.22 -6.34 -5.38
N ARG A 48 1.09 -6.52 -5.55
CA ARG A 48 1.89 -5.97 -6.66
C ARG A 48 1.36 -6.30 -8.06
N ALA A 49 0.85 -7.50 -8.29
CA ALA A 49 0.37 -7.90 -9.62
C ALA A 49 -0.75 -6.97 -10.12
N ASN A 50 -1.66 -6.57 -9.22
CA ASN A 50 -2.74 -5.64 -9.53
C ASN A 50 -2.19 -4.21 -9.74
N VAL A 51 -1.23 -3.77 -8.92
CA VAL A 51 -0.57 -2.47 -9.12
C VAL A 51 0.07 -2.37 -10.51
N LEU A 52 0.80 -3.40 -10.95
CA LEU A 52 1.39 -3.43 -12.29
C LEU A 52 0.33 -3.45 -13.41
N ARG A 53 -0.85 -4.03 -13.16
CA ARG A 53 -1.98 -4.01 -14.10
C ARG A 53 -2.55 -2.60 -14.25
N TRP A 54 -2.65 -1.83 -13.17
CA TRP A 54 -3.22 -0.48 -13.15
C TRP A 54 -2.21 0.62 -13.55
N ALA A 55 -0.94 0.42 -13.24
CA ALA A 55 0.17 1.33 -13.55
C ALA A 55 0.63 1.16 -15.01
N LYS A 56 -0.26 1.44 -15.97
CA LYS A 56 0.04 1.43 -17.42
C LYS A 56 0.23 2.85 -17.94
N ASP A 57 1.08 2.97 -18.96
CA ASP A 57 1.32 4.23 -19.67
C ASP A 57 1.67 5.38 -18.71
N THR A 58 0.89 6.47 -18.72
CA THR A 58 1.10 7.63 -17.87
C THR A 58 0.82 7.34 -16.38
N ALA A 59 0.00 6.33 -16.07
CA ALA A 59 -0.28 5.90 -14.70
C ALA A 59 0.91 5.20 -14.02
N ARG A 60 2.02 4.96 -14.74
CA ARG A 60 3.26 4.45 -14.12
C ARG A 60 3.87 5.41 -13.11
N THR A 61 3.71 6.71 -13.32
CA THR A 61 4.31 7.75 -12.49
C THR A 61 3.32 8.83 -12.06
N ASN A 62 2.09 8.80 -12.55
CA ASN A 62 1.03 9.74 -12.19
C ASN A 62 -0.04 9.05 -11.33
N SER A 63 -0.10 9.46 -10.07
CA SER A 63 -0.98 8.89 -9.04
C SER A 63 -2.47 9.07 -9.32
N VAL A 64 -2.88 10.19 -9.93
CA VAL A 64 -4.28 10.45 -10.30
C VAL A 64 -4.74 9.47 -11.38
N ASN A 65 -3.95 9.32 -12.44
CA ASN A 65 -4.22 8.36 -13.50
C ASN A 65 -4.18 6.91 -12.97
N PHE A 66 -3.25 6.63 -12.04
CA PHE A 66 -3.20 5.33 -11.36
C PHE A 66 -4.48 5.02 -10.59
N ILE A 67 -4.95 5.93 -9.74
CA ILE A 67 -6.19 5.75 -8.97
C ILE A 67 -7.39 5.53 -9.89
N ASN A 68 -7.48 6.29 -10.99
CA ASN A 68 -8.53 6.15 -11.99
C ASN A 68 -8.54 4.77 -12.66
N ASN A 69 -7.36 4.15 -12.83
CA ASN A 69 -7.22 2.82 -13.41
C ASN A 69 -7.53 1.67 -12.44
N ILE A 70 -7.64 1.92 -11.13
CA ILE A 70 -7.95 0.87 -10.14
C ILE A 70 -9.39 0.40 -10.35
N ASP A 71 -9.58 -0.81 -10.86
CA ASP A 71 -10.89 -1.42 -11.10
C ASP A 71 -11.51 -2.02 -9.83
N PHE A 72 -10.76 -2.13 -8.74
CA PHE A 72 -11.24 -2.65 -7.46
C PHE A 72 -11.82 -1.52 -6.58
N PRO A 73 -13.15 -1.43 -6.40
CA PRO A 73 -13.75 -0.35 -5.63
C PRO A 73 -13.34 -0.38 -4.15
N GLY A 74 -13.11 -1.58 -3.60
CA GLY A 74 -12.61 -1.75 -2.22
C GLY A 74 -11.22 -1.15 -2.03
N THR A 75 -10.32 -1.33 -3.00
CA THR A 75 -8.96 -0.77 -2.94
C THR A 75 -8.95 0.74 -3.05
N ARG A 76 -9.78 1.33 -3.93
CA ARG A 76 -9.95 2.80 -3.99
C ARG A 76 -10.41 3.36 -2.65
N LYS A 77 -11.48 2.78 -2.09
CA LYS A 77 -12.02 3.16 -0.78
C LYS A 77 -10.97 3.03 0.33
N TYR A 78 -10.17 1.96 0.31
CA TYR A 78 -9.09 1.76 1.28
C TYR A 78 -8.04 2.88 1.21
N ILE A 79 -7.59 3.23 0.00
CA ILE A 79 -6.64 4.33 -0.22
C ILE A 79 -7.20 5.64 0.34
N ASP A 80 -8.44 5.99 -0.02
CA ASP A 80 -9.08 7.22 0.44
C ASP A 80 -9.19 7.29 1.97
N GLN A 81 -9.59 6.18 2.61
CA GLN A 81 -9.74 6.11 4.06
C GLN A 81 -8.41 6.26 4.79
N VAL A 82 -7.35 5.59 4.32
CA VAL A 82 -6.04 5.65 4.96
C VAL A 82 -5.42 7.03 4.76
N SER A 83 -5.49 7.59 3.56
CA SER A 83 -4.98 8.95 3.27
C SER A 83 -5.70 10.01 4.10
N SER A 84 -7.03 9.91 4.22
CA SER A 84 -7.82 10.82 5.05
C SER A 84 -7.43 10.75 6.53
N ARG A 85 -7.32 9.53 7.08
CA ARG A 85 -6.87 9.33 8.48
C ARG A 85 -5.45 9.86 8.70
N MET A 86 -4.53 9.60 7.77
CA MET A 86 -3.16 10.10 7.86
C MET A 86 -3.12 11.63 7.95
N ASN A 87 -3.98 12.34 7.21
CA ASN A 87 -4.09 13.79 7.29
C ASN A 87 -4.68 14.28 8.62
N GLN A 88 -5.52 13.48 9.28
CA GLN A 88 -6.09 13.80 10.60
C GLN A 88 -5.13 13.56 11.76
N TYR A 89 -4.23 12.58 11.63
CA TYR A 89 -3.22 12.25 12.65
C TYR A 89 -1.91 13.04 12.52
N ARG A 90 -1.79 13.88 11.47
CA ARG A 90 -0.67 14.80 11.27
C ARG A 90 -0.86 16.08 12.06
#